data_AF-R7D1M1-F1
#
_entry.id   AF-R7D1M1-F1
#
_cell.length_a   1.000
_cell.length_b   1.000
_cell.length_c   1.000
_cell.angle_alpha   90.00
_cell.angle_beta   90.00
_cell.angle_gamma   90.00
#
_symmetry.space_group_name_H-M   'P 1'
#
loop_
_entity.id
_entity.type
_entity.pdbx_description
1 polymer ?
#
loop_
_entity_poly.entity_id
_entity_poly.type
_entity_poly.pdbx_seq_one_letter_code
_entity_poly.pdbx_strand_id
1 'polypeptide(L)'
;MERLCAFLGVSSASPQKKLNMFLRWMIRPQGPVDFGIWQSFSPSELLIPLDTHVCRIACDLGLIPKPTFSLRNARLITEALAEVFPGDPCLGDFALFGYGVSHTGKKGAV
;
A
#
# COMPACT_ATOMS: atom_id res chain seq x y z
N MET A 1 6.91 3.60 -11.87
CA MET A 1 5.44 3.76 -11.91
C MET A 1 4.90 4.56 -13.08
N GLU A 2 5.41 5.75 -13.42
CA GLU A 2 4.83 6.56 -14.53
C GLU A 2 4.80 5.84 -15.88
N ARG A 3 5.84 5.08 -16.22
CA ARG A 3 5.88 4.26 -17.44
C ARG A 3 4.83 3.14 -17.44
N LEU A 4 4.63 2.48 -16.30
CA LEU A 4 3.59 1.45 -16.10
C LEU A 4 2.18 2.06 -16.16
N CYS A 5 1.99 3.23 -15.57
CA CYS A 5 0.72 3.96 -15.62
C CYS A 5 0.38 4.38 -17.04
N ALA A 6 1.34 4.90 -17.81
CA ALA A 6 1.15 5.25 -19.20
C ALA A 6 0.85 4.02 -20.08
N PHE A 7 1.60 2.93 -19.89
CA PHE A 7 1.39 1.67 -20.60
C PHE A 7 -0.03 1.10 -20.35
N LEU A 8 -0.52 1.16 -19.12
CA LEU A 8 -1.83 0.64 -18.74
C LEU A 8 -2.98 1.66 -18.88
N GLY A 9 -2.70 2.86 -19.41
CA GLY A 9 -3.71 3.90 -19.62
C GLY A 9 -4.31 4.46 -18.31
N VAL A 10 -3.58 4.43 -17.19
CA VAL A 10 -4.06 4.91 -15.89
C VAL A 10 -3.39 6.23 -15.46
N SER A 11 -4.17 7.13 -14.85
CA SER A 11 -3.71 8.46 -14.44
C SER A 11 -2.73 8.42 -13.26
N SER A 12 -1.58 9.08 -13.33
CA SER A 12 -0.66 9.20 -12.18
C SER A 12 -1.18 10.07 -11.02
N ALA A 13 -2.33 10.74 -11.19
CA ALA A 13 -2.92 11.62 -10.17
C ALA A 13 -3.69 10.88 -9.07
N SER A 14 -4.15 9.64 -9.32
CA SER A 14 -4.88 8.84 -8.31
C SER A 14 -3.92 7.90 -7.55
N PRO A 15 -4.30 7.35 -6.38
CA PRO A 15 -3.46 6.39 -5.65
C PRO A 15 -3.14 5.10 -6.41
N GLN A 16 -3.87 4.82 -7.49
CA GLN A 16 -3.70 3.61 -8.29
C GLN A 16 -3.90 2.31 -7.48
N LYS A 17 -4.77 2.33 -6.46
CA LYS A 17 -5.04 1.18 -5.57
C LYS A 17 -5.26 -0.13 -6.33
N LYS A 18 -6.11 -0.13 -7.37
CA LYS A 18 -6.44 -1.34 -8.13
C LYS A 18 -5.22 -1.89 -8.88
N LEU A 19 -4.46 -1.02 -9.53
CA LEU A 19 -3.23 -1.41 -10.22
C LEU A 19 -2.19 -1.92 -9.22
N ASN A 20 -1.96 -1.20 -8.12
CA ASN A 20 -1.02 -1.62 -7.08
C ASN A 20 -1.43 -2.97 -6.45
N MET A 21 -2.73 -3.23 -6.25
CA MET A 21 -3.23 -4.54 -5.80
C MET A 21 -2.93 -5.63 -6.81
N PHE A 22 -3.21 -5.37 -8.09
CA PHE A 22 -2.91 -6.34 -9.15
C PHE A 22 -1.42 -6.67 -9.20
N LEU A 23 -0.56 -5.65 -9.21
CA LEU A 23 0.90 -5.85 -9.18
C LEU A 23 1.35 -6.61 -7.94
N ARG A 24 0.78 -6.31 -6.77
CA ARG A 24 1.05 -7.03 -5.52
C ARG A 24 0.76 -8.52 -5.66
N TRP A 25 -0.43 -8.89 -6.15
CA TRP A 25 -0.80 -10.29 -6.36
C TRP A 25 0.11 -11.00 -7.36
N MET A 26 0.54 -10.31 -8.41
CA MET A 26 1.36 -10.94 -9.45
C MET A 26 2.83 -11.11 -9.05
N ILE A 27 3.40 -10.15 -8.31
CA ILE A 27 4.85 -10.05 -8.05
C ILE A 27 5.24 -10.64 -6.69
N ARG A 28 4.44 -10.47 -5.63
CA ARG A 28 4.80 -11.02 -4.31
C ARG A 28 4.85 -12.55 -4.35
N PRO A 29 5.72 -13.20 -3.56
CA PRO A 29 5.77 -14.66 -3.48
C PRO A 29 4.40 -15.28 -3.25
N GLN A 30 4.18 -16.47 -3.80
CA GLN A 30 2.91 -17.19 -3.65
C GLN A 30 2.54 -17.32 -2.17
N GLY A 31 1.31 -16.92 -1.86
CA GLY A 31 0.78 -16.96 -0.50
C GLY A 31 -0.72 -17.22 -0.50
N PRO A 32 -1.39 -17.03 0.65
CA PRO A 32 -2.83 -17.26 0.76
C PRO A 32 -3.68 -16.40 -0.19
N VAL A 33 -3.15 -15.23 -0.61
CA VAL A 33 -3.87 -14.26 -1.45
C VAL A 33 -3.08 -13.80 -2.69
N ASP A 34 -1.75 -13.96 -2.70
CA ASP A 34 -0.88 -13.52 -3.79
C ASP A 34 -0.49 -14.73 -4.66
N PHE A 35 -0.47 -14.55 -5.99
CA PHE A 35 -0.22 -15.62 -6.96
C PHE A 35 1.27 -15.89 -7.18
N GLY A 36 2.12 -14.86 -7.14
CA GLY A 36 3.57 -14.99 -7.36
C GLY A 36 3.97 -15.52 -8.73
N ILE A 37 3.26 -15.11 -9.79
CA ILE A 37 3.50 -15.56 -11.16
C ILE A 37 4.67 -14.80 -11.81
N TRP A 38 4.88 -13.52 -11.46
CA TRP A 38 5.88 -12.66 -12.08
C TRP A 38 7.15 -12.58 -11.24
N GLN A 39 8.15 -13.36 -11.64
CA GLN A 39 9.42 -13.51 -10.91
C GLN A 39 10.52 -12.54 -11.38
N SER A 40 10.28 -11.78 -12.45
CA SER A 40 11.25 -10.82 -13.00
C SER A 40 11.28 -9.48 -12.25
N PHE A 41 10.43 -9.30 -11.25
CA PHE A 41 10.31 -8.07 -10.46
C PHE A 41 10.47 -8.40 -8.97
N SER A 42 11.05 -7.48 -8.21
CA SER A 42 11.19 -7.63 -6.77
C SER A 42 9.97 -7.08 -6.02
N PRO A 43 9.50 -7.73 -4.94
CA PRO A 43 8.47 -7.17 -4.05
C PRO A 43 8.85 -5.79 -3.49
N SER A 44 10.14 -5.49 -3.34
CA SER A 44 10.65 -4.19 -2.90
C SER A 44 10.34 -3.04 -3.87
N GLU A 45 9.98 -3.34 -5.12
CA GLU A 45 9.62 -2.33 -6.13
C GLU A 45 8.13 -1.95 -6.10
N LEU A 46 7.34 -2.65 -5.29
CA LEU A 46 5.90 -2.44 -5.20
C LEU A 46 5.55 -1.17 -4.41
N LEU A 47 4.47 -0.52 -4.81
CA LEU A 47 3.80 0.50 -4.00
C LEU A 47 2.62 -0.12 -3.25
N ILE A 48 2.38 0.36 -2.03
CA ILE A 48 1.22 -0.11 -1.29
C ILE A 48 -0.09 0.19 -2.04
N PRO A 49 -1.04 -0.75 -2.02
CA PRO A 49 -2.39 -0.52 -2.50
C PRO A 49 -3.19 0.27 -1.47
N LEU A 50 -3.09 1.61 -1.54
CA LEU A 50 -3.66 2.50 -0.53
C LEU A 50 -5.17 2.32 -0.32
N ASP A 51 -5.53 1.64 0.77
CA ASP A 51 -6.88 1.41 1.26
C ASP A 51 -7.34 2.50 2.25
N THR A 52 -8.64 2.60 2.51
CA THR A 52 -9.21 3.58 3.45
C THR A 52 -8.76 3.36 4.89
N HIS A 53 -8.70 2.10 5.35
CA HIS A 53 -8.19 1.78 6.68
C HIS A 53 -6.69 2.05 6.76
N VAL A 54 -5.93 1.62 5.74
CA VAL A 54 -4.48 1.85 5.64
C VAL A 54 -4.16 3.35 5.67
N CYS A 55 -4.86 4.16 4.87
CA CYS A 55 -4.68 5.61 4.81
C CYS A 55 -4.96 6.29 6.16
N ARG A 56 -6.03 5.88 6.83
CA ARG A 56 -6.39 6.42 8.15
C ARG A 56 -5.34 6.07 9.20
N ILE A 57 -4.98 4.80 9.33
CA ILE A 57 -4.00 4.34 10.34
C ILE A 57 -2.62 4.93 10.06
N ALA A 58 -2.20 5.01 8.80
CA ALA A 58 -0.95 5.68 8.44
C ALA A 58 -0.93 7.16 8.85
N CYS A 59 -2.06 7.86 8.75
CA CYS A 59 -2.18 9.23 9.24
C CYS A 59 -2.16 9.31 10.78
N ASP A 60 -2.90 8.42 11.46
CA ASP A 60 -2.92 8.36 12.93
C ASP A 60 -1.52 8.04 13.51
N LEU A 61 -0.69 7.28 12.77
CA LEU A 61 0.70 6.95 13.12
C LEU A 61 1.73 8.02 12.69
N GLY A 62 1.29 9.10 12.03
CA GLY A 62 2.18 10.17 11.57
C GLY A 62 3.04 9.84 10.34
N LEU A 63 2.76 8.73 9.64
CA LEU A 63 3.47 8.37 8.40
C LEU A 63 3.10 9.30 7.23
N ILE A 64 1.89 9.86 7.27
CA ILE A 64 1.42 10.87 6.32
C ILE A 64 0.74 12.01 7.08
N PRO A 65 0.81 13.26 6.57
CA PRO A 65 0.32 14.43 7.30
C PRO A 65 -1.21 14.55 7.31
N LYS A 66 -1.89 14.00 6.29
CA LYS A 66 -3.35 14.06 6.12
C LYS A 66 -3.86 12.81 5.42
N PRO A 67 -5.08 12.33 5.73
CA PRO A 67 -5.64 11.10 5.16
C PRO A 67 -6.20 11.34 3.74
N THR A 68 -5.32 11.69 2.80
CA THR A 68 -5.68 11.95 1.40
C THR A 68 -5.34 10.75 0.53
N PHE A 69 -6.28 10.35 -0.33
CA PHE A 69 -6.05 9.32 -1.34
C PHE A 69 -5.28 9.91 -2.52
N SER A 70 -3.95 9.83 -2.45
CA SER A 70 -3.07 10.26 -3.53
C SER A 70 -1.92 9.27 -3.75
N LEU A 71 -1.35 9.28 -4.95
CA LEU A 71 -0.13 8.52 -5.23
C LEU A 71 1.04 8.96 -4.34
N ARG A 72 1.10 10.25 -4.02
CA ARG A 72 2.11 10.81 -3.10
C ARG A 72 2.03 10.14 -1.73
N ASN A 73 0.84 10.05 -1.14
CA ASN A 73 0.67 9.39 0.16
C ASN A 73 0.95 7.88 0.07
N ALA A 74 0.57 7.22 -1.03
CA ALA A 74 0.95 5.81 -1.22
C ALA A 74 2.48 5.61 -1.23
N ARG A 75 3.24 6.51 -1.88
CA ARG A 75 4.71 6.48 -1.86
C ARG A 75 5.28 6.73 -0.47
N LEU A 76 4.86 7.78 0.23
CA LEU A 76 5.32 8.09 1.59
C LEU A 76 5.12 6.92 2.55
N ILE A 77 3.95 6.28 2.49
CA ILE A 77 3.66 5.11 3.33
C ILE A 77 4.54 3.93 2.91
N THR A 78 4.73 3.71 1.61
CA THR A 78 5.62 2.64 1.11
C THR A 78 7.06 2.86 1.59
N GLU A 79 7.58 4.08 1.52
CA GLU A 79 8.91 4.46 1.99
C GLU A 79 9.07 4.18 3.49
N ALA A 80 8.11 4.63 4.31
CA ALA A 80 8.13 4.36 5.75
C ALA A 80 8.04 2.85 6.07
N LEU A 81 7.22 2.10 5.33
CA LEU A 81 7.11 0.65 5.52
C LEU A 81 8.34 -0.10 5.01
N ALA A 82 9.09 0.44 4.05
CA ALA A 82 10.35 -0.13 3.59
C ALA A 82 11.45 -0.07 4.66
N GLU A 83 11.38 0.88 5.61
CA GLU A 83 12.29 0.88 6.76
C GLU A 83 12.06 -0.32 7.69
N VAL A 84 10.81 -0.78 7.80
CA VAL A 84 10.41 -1.91 8.64
C VAL A 84 10.47 -3.25 7.88
N PHE A 85 10.11 -3.23 6.60
CA PHE A 85 10.02 -4.39 5.71
C PHE A 85 10.83 -4.14 4.42
N PRO A 86 12.17 -4.07 4.48
CA PRO A 86 13.00 -3.60 3.36
C PRO A 86 12.94 -4.44 2.07
N GLY A 87 12.56 -5.71 2.17
CA GLY A 87 12.38 -6.59 1.00
C GLY A 87 10.95 -6.63 0.44
N ASP A 88 9.95 -6.19 1.21
CA ASP A 88 8.53 -6.29 0.87
C ASP A 88 7.71 -5.26 1.66
N PRO A 89 7.77 -3.97 1.29
CA PRO A 89 7.04 -2.90 2.00
C PRO A 89 5.53 -3.11 1.95
N CYS A 90 5.03 -3.81 0.93
CA CYS A 90 3.62 -4.18 0.81
C CYS A 90 3.16 -5.16 1.89
N LEU A 91 4.05 -5.86 2.61
CA LEU A 91 3.65 -6.66 3.77
C LEU A 91 3.04 -5.80 4.89
N GLY A 92 3.50 -4.55 5.03
CA GLY A 92 3.00 -3.63 6.04
C GLY A 92 1.55 -3.18 5.80
N ASP A 93 1.04 -3.30 4.57
CA ASP A 93 -0.36 -2.94 4.26
C ASP A 93 -1.36 -3.79 5.07
N PHE A 94 -1.06 -5.07 5.26
CA PHE A 94 -1.87 -6.01 6.04
C PHE A 94 -1.89 -5.63 7.51
N ALA A 95 -0.76 -5.20 8.08
CA ALA A 95 -0.67 -4.77 9.47
C ALA A 95 -1.54 -3.52 9.71
N LEU A 96 -1.41 -2.51 8.84
CA LEU A 96 -2.19 -1.28 8.94
C LEU A 96 -3.69 -1.54 8.71
N PHE A 97 -4.04 -2.38 7.74
CA PHE A 97 -5.43 -2.76 7.46
C PHE A 97 -6.04 -3.54 8.63
N GLY A 98 -5.36 -4.59 9.10
CA GLY A 98 -5.83 -5.45 10.19
C GLY A 98 -6.07 -4.65 11.47
N TYR A 99 -5.10 -3.81 11.86
CA TYR A 99 -5.28 -2.90 13.00
C TYR A 99 -6.47 -1.97 12.78
N GLY A 100 -6.57 -1.39 11.58
CA GLY A 100 -7.63 -0.46 11.21
C GLY A 100 -9.02 -1.06 11.20
N VAL A 101 -9.18 -2.37 10.97
CA VAL A 101 -10.45 -3.10 11.07
C VAL A 101 -10.75 -3.50 12.52
N SER A 102 -9.76 -4.01 13.25
CA SER A 102 -9.95 -4.45 14.65
C SER A 102 -10.21 -3.31 15.64
N HIS A 103 -9.80 -2.07 15.31
CA HIS A 103 -9.88 -0.91 16.21
C HIS A 103 -10.81 0.21 15.70
N THR A 104 -11.82 -0.11 14.89
CA THR A 104 -12.90 0.83 14.54
C THR A 104 -13.82 1.06 15.76
N GLY A 105 -13.59 2.11 16.55
CA GLY A 105 -14.55 2.50 17.61
C GLY A 105 -14.03 3.27 18.82
N LYS A 106 -12.72 3.52 18.97
CA LYS A 106 -12.16 4.24 20.14
C LYS A 106 -11.72 5.67 19.85
N LYS A 107 -12.51 6.47 19.14
CA LYS A 107 -12.35 7.94 19.15
C LYS A 107 -13.54 8.53 19.93
N GLY A 108 -13.35 8.74 21.23
CA GLY A 108 -14.36 9.34 22.12
C GLY A 108 -14.36 8.95 23.61
N ALA A 109 -13.37 8.18 24.11
CA ALA A 109 -13.24 7.92 25.55
C ALA A 109 -12.01 8.65 26.11
N VAL A 110 -12.13 9.97 26.23
CA VAL A 110 -11.43 10.80 27.21
C VAL A 110 -12.49 11.75 27.78
#